data_AF-A0AAW1KH29-F1
#
_entry.id   AF-A0AAW1KH29-F1
#
_cell.length_a   1.000
_cell.length_b   1.000
_cell.length_c   1.000
_cell.angle_alpha   90.00
_cell.angle_beta   90.00
_cell.angle_gamma   90.00
#
_symmetry.space_group_name_H-M   'P 1'
#
loop_
_entity.id
_entity.type
_entity.pdbx_description
1 polymer ?
#
loop_
_entity_poly.entity_id
_entity_poly.type
_entity_poly.pdbx_seq_one_letter_code
_entity_poly.pdbx_strand_id
1 'polypeptide(L)'
;MSITRQDLFTILRSSGYDDIEDQFKFLKGEIKKRTQRPESNVNDLNKALNFFKSQFRSRWPKAHRMQEKFLKDNRDWLGASILFPRSQKRRGRPETSLVLSAERTKRREDALAMLVDAKLSRYQYEVIRKKAPEKFPSYRYQYEVIRKKAPEKFPSYKVLQDAKLECYPKTDCIKVTSTSAEVSLQALLDHTMNRHPKTDCIKVTSTSAEVSLQALLDHTMNRLISVQHRVVNELNNAELDKLYYEPTYFRTASCSKRT
;
A
#
# COMPACT_ATOMS: atom_id res chain seq x y z
N MET A 1 5.21 36.55 3.52
CA MET A 1 5.12 36.76 4.98
C MET A 1 5.03 35.42 5.69
N SER A 2 5.97 35.18 6.61
CA SER A 2 5.84 34.17 7.66
C SER A 2 5.15 34.83 8.86
N ILE A 3 4.25 34.11 9.52
CA ILE A 3 3.64 34.52 10.78
C ILE A 3 4.03 33.43 11.79
N THR A 4 4.53 33.83 12.96
CA THR A 4 4.92 32.89 14.00
C THR A 4 3.68 32.39 14.76
N ARG A 5 3.77 31.24 15.42
CA ARG A 5 2.67 30.77 16.28
C ARG A 5 2.46 31.69 17.49
N GLN A 6 3.53 32.35 17.95
CA GLN A 6 3.48 33.40 18.95
C GLN A 6 2.59 34.57 18.50
N ASP A 7 2.76 35.06 17.27
CA ASP A 7 1.92 36.15 16.75
C ASP A 7 0.44 35.77 16.72
N LEU A 8 0.13 34.52 16.30
CA LEU A 8 -1.24 34.02 16.32
C LEU A 8 -1.80 33.95 17.74
N PHE A 9 -1.00 33.53 18.71
CA PHE A 9 -1.40 33.49 20.12
C PHE A 9 -1.69 34.89 20.66
N THR A 10 -0.85 35.87 20.34
CA THR A 10 -1.06 37.27 20.75
C THR A 10 -2.36 37.85 20.18
N ILE A 11 -2.63 37.63 18.88
CA ILE A 11 -3.89 38.07 18.24
C ILE A 11 -5.11 37.38 18.87
N LEU A 12 -4.97 36.09 19.21
CA LEU A 12 -6.04 35.33 19.85
C LEU A 12 -6.37 35.88 21.24
N ARG A 13 -5.35 36.29 22.01
CA ARG A 13 -5.52 36.91 23.34
C ARG A 13 -6.06 38.33 23.28
N SER A 14 -5.75 39.10 22.24
CA SER A 14 -6.28 40.46 22.08
C SER A 14 -7.75 40.52 21.65
N SER A 15 -8.40 39.37 21.45
CA SER A 15 -9.77 39.32 20.90
C SER A 15 -10.87 39.63 21.91
N GLY A 16 -10.62 39.48 23.21
CA GLY A 16 -11.60 39.74 24.28
C GLY A 16 -12.76 38.73 24.40
N TYR A 17 -12.83 37.71 23.55
CA TYR A 17 -13.85 36.65 23.65
C TYR A 17 -13.46 35.57 24.64
N ASP A 18 -14.43 35.04 25.40
CA ASP A 18 -14.21 33.90 26.29
C ASP A 18 -14.22 32.56 25.55
N ASP A 19 -15.07 32.43 24.54
CA ASP A 19 -15.21 31.21 23.76
C ASP A 19 -14.10 31.04 22.71
N ILE A 20 -13.56 29.83 22.63
CA ILE A 20 -12.44 29.52 21.73
C ILE A 20 -12.88 29.58 20.26
N GLU A 21 -14.11 29.22 19.91
CA GLU A 21 -14.56 29.33 18.51
C GLU A 21 -14.62 30.78 18.06
N ASP A 22 -15.14 31.67 18.90
CA ASP A 22 -15.22 33.11 18.61
C ASP A 22 -13.83 33.76 18.54
N GLN A 23 -12.94 33.41 19.46
CA GLN A 23 -11.51 33.79 19.39
C GLN A 23 -10.87 33.40 18.04
N PHE A 24 -11.13 32.17 17.55
CA PHE A 24 -10.61 31.70 16.28
C PHE A 24 -11.30 32.34 15.07
N LYS A 25 -12.57 32.73 15.18
CA LYS A 25 -13.30 33.49 14.17
C LYS A 25 -12.71 34.89 14.02
N PHE A 26 -12.42 35.55 15.13
CA PHE A 26 -11.70 36.84 15.17
C PHE A 26 -10.30 36.72 14.56
N LEU A 27 -9.52 35.72 14.98
CA LEU A 27 -8.18 35.45 14.46
C LEU A 27 -8.20 35.28 12.92
N LYS A 28 -9.17 34.55 12.38
CA LYS A 28 -9.35 34.39 10.93
C LYS A 28 -9.58 35.73 10.23
N GLY A 29 -10.39 36.61 10.82
CA GLY A 29 -10.64 37.96 10.30
C GLY A 29 -9.38 38.81 10.27
N GLU A 30 -8.63 38.84 11.37
CA GLU A 30 -7.39 39.63 11.48
C GLU A 30 -6.29 39.14 10.52
N ILE A 31 -6.12 37.83 10.38
CA ILE A 31 -5.13 37.29 9.44
C ILE A 31 -5.52 37.59 7.98
N LYS A 32 -6.81 37.57 7.66
CA LYS A 32 -7.28 38.00 6.32
C LYS A 32 -6.95 39.46 6.05
N LYS A 33 -7.19 40.36 7.02
CA LYS A 33 -6.84 41.79 6.90
C LYS A 33 -5.34 42.00 6.73
N ARG A 34 -4.51 41.35 7.55
CA ARG A 34 -3.03 41.53 7.52
C ARG A 34 -2.37 40.98 6.26
N THR A 35 -2.88 39.88 5.71
CA THR A 35 -2.19 39.19 4.61
C THR A 35 -2.53 39.73 3.22
N GLN A 36 -3.55 40.59 3.08
CA GLN A 36 -4.02 41.15 1.79
C GLN A 36 -4.09 40.09 0.67
N ARG A 37 -4.43 38.84 1.01
CA ARG A 37 -4.36 37.72 0.07
C ARG A 37 -5.63 37.64 -0.78
N PRO A 38 -5.52 37.33 -2.08
CA PRO A 38 -6.67 37.07 -2.93
C PRO A 38 -7.47 35.87 -2.45
N GLU A 39 -8.80 35.90 -2.66
CA GLU A 39 -9.76 34.91 -2.15
C GLU A 39 -9.43 33.46 -2.55
N SER A 40 -8.75 33.27 -3.67
CA SER A 40 -8.34 31.95 -4.19
C SER A 40 -7.49 31.12 -3.22
N ASN A 41 -6.82 31.75 -2.25
CA ASN A 41 -5.95 31.07 -1.27
C ASN A 41 -6.57 30.92 0.13
N VAL A 42 -7.86 31.23 0.31
CA VAL A 42 -8.53 31.17 1.63
C VAL A 42 -8.57 29.74 2.20
N ASN A 43 -8.65 28.73 1.34
CA ASN A 43 -8.70 27.32 1.77
C ASN A 43 -7.42 26.85 2.44
N ASP A 44 -6.25 27.24 1.93
CA ASP A 44 -4.97 26.82 2.50
C ASP A 44 -4.68 27.56 3.81
N LEU A 45 -5.10 28.83 3.90
CA LEU A 45 -5.11 29.57 5.15
C LEU A 45 -5.99 28.88 6.20
N ASN A 46 -7.21 28.50 5.84
CA ASN A 46 -8.13 27.81 6.73
C ASN A 46 -7.57 26.46 7.21
N LYS A 47 -6.92 25.69 6.33
CA LYS A 47 -6.25 24.43 6.72
C LYS A 47 -5.14 24.66 7.74
N ALA A 48 -4.27 25.65 7.50
CA ALA A 48 -3.18 25.98 8.42
C ALA A 48 -3.72 26.46 9.78
N LEU A 49 -4.75 27.31 9.78
CA LEU A 49 -5.38 27.80 11.02
C LEU A 49 -6.14 26.69 11.75
N ASN A 50 -6.81 25.77 11.06
CA ASN A 50 -7.46 24.62 11.69
C ASN A 50 -6.44 23.65 12.30
N PHE A 51 -5.29 23.46 11.65
CA PHE A 51 -4.18 22.69 12.22
C PHE A 51 -3.63 23.35 13.49
N PHE A 52 -3.38 24.67 13.44
CA PHE A 52 -2.98 25.44 14.62
C PHE A 52 -4.03 25.33 15.74
N LYS A 53 -5.32 25.45 15.42
CA LYS A 53 -6.44 25.29 16.36
C LYS A 53 -6.45 23.93 17.06
N SER A 54 -6.27 22.86 16.31
CA SER A 54 -6.21 21.50 16.86
C SER A 54 -5.03 21.34 17.84
N GLN A 55 -3.86 21.83 17.45
CA GLN A 55 -2.66 21.81 18.30
C GLN A 55 -2.84 22.66 19.56
N PHE A 56 -3.41 23.86 19.41
CA PHE A 56 -3.71 24.76 20.52
C PHE A 56 -4.68 24.12 21.52
N ARG A 57 -5.78 23.51 21.05
CA ARG A 57 -6.74 22.79 21.90
C ARG A 57 -6.13 21.65 22.70
N SER A 58 -5.14 20.95 22.14
CA SER A 58 -4.44 19.88 22.85
C SER A 58 -3.49 20.41 23.93
N ARG A 59 -2.84 21.56 23.68
CA ARG A 59 -1.80 22.12 24.55
C ARG A 59 -2.36 23.04 25.64
N TRP A 60 -3.44 23.76 25.36
CA TRP A 60 -4.01 24.76 26.28
C TRP A 60 -4.49 24.17 27.62
N PRO A 61 -5.21 23.03 27.66
CA PRO A 61 -5.58 22.39 28.92
C PRO A 61 -4.37 21.86 29.71
N LYS A 62 -3.30 21.42 29.03
CA LYS A 62 -2.06 20.93 29.67
C LYS A 62 -1.32 22.02 30.43
N ALA A 63 -1.44 23.26 29.96
CA ALA A 63 -0.94 24.44 30.67
C ALA A 63 -1.94 24.96 31.74
N HIS A 64 -2.95 24.17 32.11
CA HIS A 64 -4.03 24.54 33.04
C HIS A 64 -4.72 25.85 32.67
N ARG A 65 -4.79 26.15 31.37
CA ARG A 65 -5.35 27.41 30.86
C ARG A 65 -4.68 28.67 31.43
N MET A 66 -3.44 28.58 31.91
CA MET A 66 -2.67 29.72 32.39
C MET A 66 -1.71 30.21 31.29
N GLN A 67 -1.79 31.50 30.97
CA GLN A 67 -1.01 32.08 29.86
C GLN A 67 0.50 31.96 30.10
N GLU A 68 0.98 32.30 31.29
CA GLU A 68 2.41 32.26 31.62
C GLU A 68 2.97 30.84 31.50
N LYS A 69 2.27 29.85 32.06
CA LYS A 69 2.63 28.44 31.95
C LYS A 69 2.63 27.98 30.50
N PHE A 70 1.65 28.39 29.71
CA PHE A 70 1.58 28.03 28.29
C PHE A 70 2.75 28.58 27.48
N LEU A 71 3.11 29.85 27.70
CA LEU A 71 4.26 30.50 27.04
C LEU A 71 5.59 29.83 27.43
N LYS A 72 5.73 29.46 28.70
CA LYS A 72 6.93 28.77 29.22
C LYS A 72 7.06 27.37 28.62
N ASP A 73 6.00 26.55 28.71
CA ASP A 73 6.03 25.14 28.35
C ASP A 73 6.02 24.90 26.82
N ASN A 74 5.63 25.89 26.02
CA ASN A 74 5.48 25.75 24.56
C ASN A 74 6.34 26.74 23.77
N ARG A 75 7.42 27.27 24.37
CA ARG A 75 8.30 28.28 23.75
C ARG A 75 8.76 27.87 22.34
N ASP A 76 9.28 26.66 22.18
CA ASP A 76 9.81 26.19 20.88
C ASP A 76 8.70 26.05 19.83
N TRP A 77 7.53 25.57 20.24
CA TRP A 77 6.37 25.43 19.37
C TRP A 77 5.85 26.80 18.92
N LEU A 78 5.79 27.76 19.84
CA LEU A 78 5.36 29.14 19.59
C LEU A 78 6.33 29.90 18.68
N GLY A 79 7.64 29.67 18.84
CA GLY A 79 8.68 30.28 18.01
C GLY A 79 8.72 29.77 16.57
N ALA A 80 8.21 28.57 16.31
CA ALA A 80 8.22 28.01 14.97
C ALA A 80 7.23 28.75 14.03
N SER A 81 7.74 29.15 12.86
CA SER A 81 6.97 29.83 11.81
C SER A 81 5.91 28.92 11.19
N ILE A 82 4.73 29.46 10.90
CA ILE A 82 3.75 28.77 10.06
C ILE A 82 4.04 29.15 8.61
N LEU A 83 4.48 28.16 7.84
CA LEU A 83 4.55 28.28 6.39
C LEU A 83 3.17 28.00 5.82
N PHE A 84 2.51 29.04 5.32
CA PHE A 84 1.34 28.84 4.49
C PHE A 84 1.82 28.25 3.17
N PRO A 85 1.39 27.02 2.80
CA PRO A 85 1.77 26.47 1.51
C PRO A 85 1.37 27.51 0.46
N ARG A 86 2.35 27.99 -0.30
CA ARG A 86 2.03 28.69 -1.55
C ARG A 86 1.22 27.67 -2.33
N SER A 87 0.13 28.07 -2.95
CA SER A 87 -0.66 27.23 -3.84
C SER A 87 0.26 26.79 -4.98
N GLN A 88 1.06 25.75 -4.73
CA GLN A 88 1.72 25.00 -5.75
C GLN A 88 0.56 24.46 -6.54
N LYS A 89 0.39 24.97 -7.77
CA LYS A 89 -0.49 24.36 -8.76
C LYS A 89 -0.27 22.87 -8.59
N ARG A 90 -1.30 22.15 -8.15
CA ARG A 90 -1.22 20.70 -8.02
C ARG A 90 -0.90 20.24 -9.42
N ARG A 91 0.39 20.02 -9.71
CA ARG A 91 0.79 19.15 -10.80
C ARG A 91 -0.02 17.90 -10.54
N GLY A 92 -0.83 17.51 -11.52
CA GLY A 92 -1.80 16.45 -11.40
C GLY A 92 -1.18 15.19 -10.79
N ARG A 93 -2.06 14.24 -10.44
CA ARG A 93 -1.76 12.89 -9.94
C ARG A 93 -0.28 12.52 -10.20
N PRO A 94 0.57 12.39 -9.16
CA PRO A 94 1.96 12.03 -9.37
C PRO A 94 2.01 10.82 -10.30
N GLU A 95 2.70 10.98 -11.43
CA GLU A 95 2.96 9.93 -12.40
C GLU A 95 3.70 8.84 -11.64
N THR A 96 2.92 7.88 -11.14
CA THR A 96 3.47 6.66 -10.59
C THR A 96 3.91 5.90 -11.82
N SER A 97 5.22 5.72 -11.97
CA SER A 97 5.80 5.00 -13.10
C SER A 97 4.99 3.72 -13.34
N LEU A 98 4.70 3.41 -14.61
CA LEU A 98 3.90 2.23 -15.00
C LEU A 98 4.40 0.93 -14.33
N VAL A 99 5.69 0.86 -14.01
CA VAL A 99 6.34 -0.22 -13.25
C VAL A 99 5.67 -0.46 -11.89
N LEU A 100 5.32 0.60 -11.15
CA LEU A 100 4.65 0.47 -9.86
C LEU A 100 3.19 -0.01 -10.00
N SER A 101 2.55 0.22 -11.15
CA SER A 101 1.17 -0.22 -11.39
C SER A 101 1.09 -1.73 -11.67
N ALA A 102 2.05 -2.29 -12.40
CA ALA A 102 2.16 -3.74 -12.61
C ALA A 102 2.46 -4.51 -11.30
N GLU A 103 3.18 -3.88 -10.38
CA GLU A 103 3.48 -4.47 -9.07
C GLU A 103 2.24 -4.55 -8.16
N ARG A 104 1.22 -3.71 -8.40
CA ARG A 104 -0.04 -3.76 -7.66
C ARG A 104 -0.92 -4.94 -8.03
N THR A 105 -0.99 -5.29 -9.31
CA THR A 105 -1.77 -6.44 -9.80
C THR A 105 -1.16 -7.75 -9.30
N LYS A 106 0.17 -7.90 -9.39
CA LYS A 106 0.89 -9.08 -8.87
C LYS A 106 0.59 -9.37 -7.40
N ARG A 107 0.53 -8.35 -6.55
CA ARG A 107 0.25 -8.50 -5.10
C ARG A 107 -1.19 -8.90 -4.78
N ARG A 108 -2.16 -8.59 -5.65
CA ARG A 108 -3.56 -9.04 -5.49
C ARG A 108 -3.69 -10.52 -5.79
N GLU A 109 -3.01 -10.97 -6.83
CA GLU A 109 -2.95 -12.38 -7.22
C GLU A 109 -2.24 -13.22 -6.15
N ASP A 110 -1.13 -12.74 -5.59
CA ASP A 110 -0.42 -13.41 -4.49
C ASP A 110 -1.30 -13.59 -3.24
N ALA A 111 -2.06 -12.55 -2.86
CA ALA A 111 -2.98 -12.63 -1.72
C ALA A 111 -4.17 -13.57 -1.99
N LEU A 112 -4.65 -13.63 -3.24
CA LEU A 112 -5.68 -14.57 -3.66
C LEU A 112 -5.14 -16.02 -3.66
N ALA A 113 -3.92 -16.24 -4.16
CA ALA A 113 -3.25 -17.53 -4.14
C ALA A 113 -3.07 -18.04 -2.71
N MET A 114 -2.57 -17.20 -1.79
CA MET A 114 -2.46 -17.54 -0.37
C MET A 114 -3.80 -17.97 0.25
N LEU A 115 -4.91 -17.31 -0.11
CA LEU A 115 -6.24 -17.65 0.38
C LEU A 115 -6.71 -19.02 -0.11
N VAL A 116 -6.45 -19.32 -1.40
CA VAL A 116 -6.79 -20.60 -2.04
C VAL A 116 -5.93 -21.74 -1.49
N ASP A 117 -4.60 -21.57 -1.43
CA ASP A 117 -3.66 -22.59 -0.97
C ASP A 117 -3.88 -22.95 0.50
N ALA A 118 -4.14 -21.94 1.34
CA ALA A 118 -4.43 -22.14 2.75
C ALA A 118 -5.89 -22.56 3.03
N LYS A 119 -6.73 -22.72 1.99
CA LYS A 119 -8.15 -23.08 2.07
C LYS A 119 -8.93 -22.20 3.07
N LEU A 120 -8.61 -20.91 3.12
CA LEU A 120 -9.23 -19.99 4.07
C LEU A 120 -10.61 -19.55 3.59
N SER A 121 -11.59 -19.61 4.49
CA SER A 121 -12.89 -18.98 4.24
C SER A 121 -12.78 -17.46 4.24
N ARG A 122 -13.74 -16.78 3.62
CA ARG A 122 -13.86 -15.31 3.66
C ARG A 122 -13.79 -14.78 5.09
N TYR A 123 -14.53 -15.41 6.00
CA TYR A 123 -14.56 -15.00 7.40
C TYR A 123 -13.19 -15.17 8.06
N GLN A 124 -12.51 -16.31 7.85
CA GLN A 124 -11.17 -16.54 8.39
C GLN A 124 -10.14 -15.53 7.87
N TYR A 125 -10.17 -15.21 6.58
CA TYR A 125 -9.30 -14.17 6.02
C TYR A 125 -9.60 -12.79 6.63
N GLU A 126 -10.88 -12.41 6.75
CA GLU A 126 -11.25 -11.15 7.41
C GLU A 126 -10.84 -11.12 8.87
N VAL A 127 -10.94 -12.25 9.57
CA VAL A 127 -10.48 -12.42 10.95
C VAL A 127 -8.97 -12.28 11.04
N ILE A 128 -8.19 -12.92 10.18
CA ILE A 128 -6.71 -12.76 10.14
C ILE A 128 -6.37 -11.29 9.86
N ARG A 129 -7.02 -10.68 8.87
CA ARG A 129 -6.83 -9.27 8.51
C ARG A 129 -7.17 -8.31 9.67
N LYS A 130 -8.20 -8.62 10.47
CA LYS A 130 -8.66 -7.79 11.60
C LYS A 130 -7.96 -8.09 12.93
N LYS A 131 -7.58 -9.36 13.18
CA LYS A 131 -7.01 -9.86 14.46
C LYS A 131 -5.49 -9.98 14.46
N ALA A 132 -4.81 -9.94 13.30
CA ALA A 132 -3.36 -9.78 13.25
C ALA A 132 -2.81 -8.65 14.16
N PRO A 133 -3.50 -7.49 14.35
CA PRO A 133 -3.07 -6.45 15.28
C PRO A 133 -3.29 -6.76 16.77
N GLU A 134 -4.19 -7.69 17.12
CA GLU A 134 -4.61 -7.93 18.52
C GLU A 134 -3.83 -9.05 19.20
N LYS A 135 -3.42 -10.09 18.47
CA LYS A 135 -2.71 -11.24 19.05
C LYS A 135 -1.23 -10.99 19.34
N PHE A 136 -0.65 -9.90 18.82
CA PHE A 136 0.75 -9.50 19.04
C PHE A 136 0.84 -8.00 19.37
N PRO A 137 0.70 -7.59 20.65
CA PRO A 137 0.64 -6.19 21.05
C PRO A 137 1.88 -5.36 20.64
N SER A 138 3.08 -5.97 20.65
CA SER A 138 4.32 -5.31 20.20
C SER A 138 4.38 -5.09 18.68
N TYR A 139 3.55 -5.80 17.91
CA TYR A 139 3.41 -5.67 16.47
C TYR A 139 2.27 -4.75 16.05
N ARG A 140 1.40 -4.29 16.97
CA ARG A 140 0.25 -3.43 16.60
C ARG A 140 0.69 -2.13 15.93
N TYR A 141 1.74 -1.49 16.45
CA TYR A 141 2.33 -0.31 15.82
C TYR A 141 2.96 -0.65 14.46
N GLN A 142 3.71 -1.75 14.36
CA GLN A 142 4.33 -2.18 13.12
C GLN A 142 3.30 -2.57 12.06
N TYR A 143 2.20 -3.22 12.43
CA TYR A 143 1.12 -3.62 11.53
C TYR A 143 0.30 -2.43 11.06
N GLU A 144 0.04 -1.42 11.91
CA GLU A 144 -0.55 -0.16 11.47
C GLU A 144 0.40 0.63 10.56
N VAL A 145 1.70 0.62 10.86
CA VAL A 145 2.72 1.22 10.01
C VAL A 145 2.81 0.48 8.67
N ILE A 146 2.81 -0.85 8.63
CA ILE A 146 2.80 -1.66 7.40
C ILE A 146 1.48 -1.52 6.65
N ARG A 147 0.33 -1.46 7.34
CA ARG A 147 -0.97 -1.21 6.71
C ARG A 147 -1.05 0.19 6.10
N LYS A 148 -0.43 1.20 6.73
CA LYS A 148 -0.34 2.57 6.20
C LYS A 148 0.74 2.71 5.11
N LYS A 149 1.87 2.03 5.24
CA LYS A 149 3.01 2.08 4.31
C LYS A 149 2.85 1.15 3.10
N ALA A 150 2.16 0.02 3.27
CA ALA A 150 1.95 -1.03 2.30
C ALA A 150 0.54 -1.66 2.46
N PRO A 151 -0.55 -0.87 2.25
CA PRO A 151 -1.93 -1.39 2.26
C PRO A 151 -2.18 -2.50 1.22
N GLU A 152 -1.21 -2.68 0.33
CA GLU A 152 -1.19 -3.51 -0.85
C GLU A 152 -0.92 -4.98 -0.51
N LYS A 153 -0.33 -5.27 0.66
CA LYS A 153 0.03 -6.63 1.10
C LYS A 153 -1.17 -7.43 1.64
N PHE A 154 -2.17 -6.74 2.18
CA PHE A 154 -3.42 -7.35 2.66
C PHE A 154 -4.63 -6.56 2.12
N PRO A 155 -4.91 -6.70 0.82
CA PRO A 155 -5.99 -5.97 0.18
C PRO A 155 -7.34 -6.29 0.81
N SER A 156 -8.30 -5.39 0.61
CA SER A 156 -9.66 -5.65 1.06
C SER A 156 -10.25 -6.85 0.33
N TYR A 157 -11.19 -7.55 0.98
CA TYR A 157 -11.85 -8.68 0.35
C TYR A 157 -12.54 -8.30 -0.97
N LYS A 158 -13.05 -7.08 -1.09
CA LYS A 158 -13.62 -6.56 -2.35
C LYS A 158 -12.59 -6.57 -3.49
N VAL A 159 -11.37 -6.12 -3.22
CA VAL A 159 -10.27 -6.16 -4.22
C VAL A 159 -9.90 -7.59 -4.60
N LEU A 160 -9.93 -8.53 -3.65
CA LEU A 160 -9.72 -9.95 -3.94
C LEU A 160 -10.87 -10.55 -4.75
N GLN A 161 -12.11 -10.13 -4.48
CA GLN A 161 -13.29 -10.55 -5.23
C GLN A 161 -13.23 -10.06 -6.67
N ASP A 162 -12.83 -8.80 -6.88
CA ASP A 162 -12.64 -8.22 -8.21
C ASP A 162 -11.55 -9.00 -8.97
N ALA A 163 -10.39 -9.24 -8.35
CA ALA A 163 -9.32 -10.06 -8.94
C ALA A 163 -9.76 -11.51 -9.22
N LYS A 164 -10.63 -12.07 -8.37
CA LYS A 164 -11.21 -13.39 -8.58
C LYS A 164 -12.18 -13.39 -9.76
N LEU A 165 -12.99 -12.34 -9.93
CA LEU A 165 -13.88 -12.17 -11.09
C LEU A 165 -13.09 -12.01 -12.38
N GLU A 166 -11.96 -11.29 -12.33
CA GLU A 166 -11.01 -11.18 -13.44
C GLU A 166 -10.35 -12.52 -13.82
N CYS A 167 -10.46 -13.56 -12.99
CA CYS A 167 -9.97 -14.92 -13.27
C CYS A 167 -11.06 -15.86 -13.82
N TYR A 168 -12.27 -15.36 -14.08
CA TYR A 168 -13.34 -16.14 -14.72
C TYR A 168 -13.62 -15.63 -16.13
N PRO A 169 -14.09 -16.50 -17.05
CA PRO A 169 -14.70 -16.07 -18.29
C PRO A 169 -15.87 -15.11 -18.03
N LYS A 170 -16.15 -14.23 -18.99
CA LYS A 170 -17.29 -13.31 -18.91
C LYS A 170 -18.58 -14.10 -18.66
N THR A 171 -19.47 -13.54 -17.85
CA THR A 171 -20.75 -14.17 -17.45
C THR A 171 -21.59 -14.58 -18.65
N ASP A 172 -21.53 -13.80 -19.72
CA ASP A 172 -22.33 -14.03 -20.94
C ASP A 172 -21.91 -15.32 -21.68
N CYS A 173 -20.72 -15.83 -21.39
CA CYS A 173 -20.17 -17.06 -21.96
C CYS A 173 -20.45 -18.30 -21.09
N ILE A 174 -21.07 -18.13 -19.92
CA ILE A 174 -21.39 -19.19 -18.97
C ILE A 174 -22.92 -19.38 -18.98
N LYS A 175 -23.38 -20.54 -19.43
CA LYS A 175 -24.79 -20.93 -19.41
C LYS A 175 -25.01 -21.92 -18.29
N VAL A 176 -25.76 -21.52 -17.27
CA VAL A 176 -26.13 -22.41 -16.16
C VAL A 176 -27.60 -22.78 -16.33
N THR A 177 -27.88 -24.07 -16.47
CA THR A 177 -29.23 -24.66 -16.44
C THR A 177 -29.46 -25.33 -15.09
N SER A 178 -30.66 -25.88 -14.86
CA SER A 178 -30.96 -26.60 -13.61
C SER A 178 -30.12 -27.88 -13.43
N THR A 179 -29.60 -28.45 -14.51
CA THR A 179 -28.89 -29.73 -14.51
C THR A 179 -27.45 -29.66 -15.02
N SER A 180 -27.06 -28.58 -15.70
CA SER A 180 -25.73 -28.43 -16.28
C SER A 180 -25.19 -27.00 -16.16
N ALA A 181 -23.87 -26.87 -16.20
CA ALA A 181 -23.19 -25.60 -16.43
C ALA A 181 -22.25 -25.76 -17.62
N GLU A 182 -22.44 -24.94 -18.64
CA GLU A 182 -21.68 -24.97 -19.89
C GLU A 182 -20.91 -23.66 -20.06
N VAL A 183 -19.67 -23.77 -20.51
CA VAL A 183 -18.82 -22.61 -20.83
C VAL A 183 -18.30 -22.79 -22.25
N SER A 184 -18.37 -21.72 -23.06
CA SER A 184 -17.79 -21.74 -24.41
C SER A 184 -16.28 -22.03 -24.35
N LEU A 185 -15.83 -23.05 -25.08
CA LEU A 185 -14.41 -23.40 -25.16
C LEU A 185 -13.56 -22.21 -25.64
N GLN A 186 -14.06 -21.45 -26.61
CA GLN A 186 -13.37 -20.26 -27.11
C GLN A 186 -13.19 -19.21 -26.00
N ALA A 187 -14.21 -18.98 -25.17
CA ALA A 187 -14.13 -18.03 -24.06
C ALA A 187 -13.09 -18.45 -23.01
N LEU A 188 -12.91 -19.76 -22.78
CA LEU A 188 -11.85 -20.29 -21.91
C LEU A 188 -10.46 -20.08 -22.50
N LEU A 189 -10.30 -20.32 -23.81
CA LEU A 189 -9.04 -20.10 -24.51
C LEU A 189 -8.66 -18.62 -24.52
N ASP A 190 -9.58 -17.74 -24.90
CA ASP A 190 -9.39 -16.28 -24.89
C ASP A 190 -9.01 -15.77 -23.49
N HIS A 191 -9.68 -16.29 -22.45
CA HIS A 191 -9.38 -15.94 -21.08
C HIS A 191 -7.98 -16.39 -20.65
N THR A 192 -7.58 -17.59 -21.06
CA THR A 192 -6.24 -18.14 -20.79
C THR A 192 -5.16 -17.34 -21.51
N MET A 193 -5.40 -16.94 -22.77
CA MET A 193 -4.49 -16.10 -23.55
C MET A 193 -4.33 -14.71 -22.93
N ASN A 194 -5.42 -14.08 -22.50
CA ASN A 194 -5.37 -12.76 -21.86
C ASN A 194 -4.64 -12.75 -20.51
N ARG A 195 -4.61 -13.90 -19.81
CA ARG A 195 -4.01 -14.01 -18.48
C ARG A 195 -2.50 -14.23 -18.51
N HIS A 196 -1.97 -14.81 -19.57
CA HIS A 196 -0.53 -15.05 -19.71
C HIS A 196 0.12 -13.95 -20.56
N PRO A 197 1.01 -13.11 -20.00
CA PRO A 197 1.67 -12.08 -20.78
C PRO A 197 2.69 -12.73 -21.73
N LYS A 198 2.60 -12.31 -23.00
CA LYS A 198 3.38 -12.71 -24.21
C LYS A 198 2.69 -13.75 -25.10
N THR A 199 1.62 -13.33 -25.75
CA THR A 199 0.86 -14.09 -26.75
C THR A 199 1.43 -13.95 -28.17
N ASP A 200 2.75 -13.99 -28.33
CA ASP A 200 3.35 -14.11 -29.68
C ASP A 200 3.46 -15.59 -30.11
N CYS A 201 3.14 -16.52 -29.20
CA CYS A 201 3.48 -17.94 -29.33
C CYS A 201 2.29 -18.90 -29.45
N ILE A 202 1.06 -18.41 -29.37
CA ILE A 202 -0.16 -19.21 -29.56
C ILE A 202 -0.89 -18.68 -30.78
N LYS A 203 -0.95 -19.49 -31.84
CA LYS A 203 -1.75 -19.20 -33.03
C LYS A 203 -3.03 -20.02 -32.94
N VAL A 204 -4.16 -19.35 -32.78
CA VAL A 204 -5.48 -19.98 -32.79
C VAL A 204 -6.12 -19.77 -34.16
N THR A 205 -6.48 -20.85 -34.84
CA THR A 205 -7.32 -20.85 -36.03
C THR A 205 -8.74 -21.31 -35.67
N SER A 206 -9.69 -21.22 -36.61
CA SER A 206 -11.07 -21.68 -36.38
C SER A 206 -11.19 -23.19 -36.16
N THR A 207 -10.16 -23.98 -36.47
CA THR A 207 -10.17 -25.44 -36.41
C THR A 207 -9.05 -26.04 -35.56
N SER A 208 -8.00 -25.28 -35.23
CA SER A 208 -6.86 -25.75 -34.45
C SER A 208 -6.25 -24.65 -33.59
N ALA A 209 -5.66 -25.03 -32.45
CA ALA A 209 -4.80 -24.16 -31.68
C ALA A 209 -3.37 -24.73 -31.73
N GLU A 210 -2.45 -23.98 -32.33
CA GLU A 210 -1.04 -24.33 -32.41
C GLU A 210 -0.27 -23.53 -31.37
N VAL A 211 0.39 -24.25 -30.45
CA VAL A 211 1.29 -23.66 -29.47
C VAL A 211 2.71 -23.95 -29.89
N SER A 212 3.55 -22.92 -30.00
CA SER A 212 4.97 -23.12 -30.23
C SER A 212 5.58 -23.91 -29.06
N LEU A 213 6.06 -25.12 -29.34
CA LEU A 213 6.70 -25.99 -28.33
C LEU A 213 7.85 -25.25 -27.62
N GLN A 214 8.61 -24.44 -28.36
CA GLN A 214 9.70 -23.65 -27.80
C GLN A 214 9.21 -22.65 -26.75
N ALA A 215 8.09 -21.97 -27.01
CA ALA A 215 7.55 -21.02 -26.05
C ALA A 215 7.01 -21.71 -24.79
N LEU A 216 6.48 -22.93 -24.93
CA LEU A 216 6.07 -23.74 -23.79
C LEU A 216 7.27 -24.16 -22.93
N LEU A 217 8.37 -24.54 -23.58
CA LEU A 217 9.63 -24.88 -22.91
C LEU A 217 10.22 -23.64 -22.22
N ASP A 218 10.28 -22.50 -22.89
CA ASP A 218 10.78 -21.24 -22.32
C ASP A 218 9.95 -20.81 -21.11
N HIS A 219 8.62 -20.89 -21.21
CA HIS A 219 7.74 -20.58 -20.07
C HIS A 219 7.96 -21.54 -18.89
N THR A 220 8.11 -22.84 -19.17
CA THR A 220 8.38 -23.85 -18.14
C THR A 220 9.74 -23.62 -17.48
N MET A 221 10.77 -23.32 -18.25
CA MET A 221 12.11 -22.98 -17.76
C MET A 221 12.09 -21.71 -16.91
N ASN A 222 11.40 -20.67 -17.35
CA ASN A 222 11.23 -19.44 -16.58
C ASN A 222 10.49 -19.66 -15.25
N ARG A 223 9.49 -20.54 -15.22
CA ARG A 223 8.81 -20.94 -13.98
C ARG A 223 9.76 -21.67 -13.04
N LEU A 224 10.56 -22.61 -13.55
CA LEU A 224 11.56 -23.33 -12.75
C LEU A 224 12.60 -22.37 -12.16
N ILE A 225 13.16 -21.47 -12.97
CA ILE A 225 14.11 -20.44 -12.54
C ILE A 225 13.48 -19.54 -11.47
N SER A 226 12.22 -19.13 -11.64
CA SER A 226 11.51 -18.29 -10.66
C SER A 226 11.32 -19.00 -9.32
N VAL A 227 10.97 -20.29 -9.34
CA VAL A 227 10.84 -21.11 -8.13
C VAL A 227 12.19 -21.26 -7.44
N GLN A 228 13.25 -21.53 -8.21
CA GLN A 228 14.62 -21.64 -7.69
C GLN A 228 15.07 -20.32 -7.05
N HIS A 229 14.88 -19.18 -7.70
CA HIS A 229 15.22 -17.88 -7.12
C HIS A 229 14.49 -17.61 -5.82
N ARG A 230 13.22 -17.99 -5.71
CA ARG A 230 12.46 -17.84 -4.48
C ARG A 230 13.07 -18.66 -3.34
N VAL A 231 13.41 -19.92 -3.60
CA VAL A 231 14.08 -20.78 -2.60
C VAL A 231 15.42 -20.20 -2.21
N VAL A 232 16.24 -19.79 -3.19
CA VAL A 232 17.56 -19.20 -2.94
C VAL A 232 17.47 -17.90 -2.12
N ASN A 233 16.47 -17.06 -2.38
CA ASN A 233 16.27 -15.82 -1.63
C ASN A 233 15.72 -16.04 -0.21
N GLU A 234 15.11 -17.19 0.07
CA GLU A 234 14.60 -17.55 1.39
C GLU A 234 15.69 -18.21 2.26
N LEU A 235 16.77 -18.72 1.67
CA LEU A 235 17.92 -19.28 2.40
C LEU A 235 18.76 -18.18 3.04
N ASN A 236 19.23 -18.42 4.26
CA ASN A 236 20.18 -17.51 4.91
C ASN A 236 21.62 -17.72 4.37
N ASN A 237 22.49 -16.72 4.53
CA ASN A 237 23.87 -16.79 4.03
C ASN A 237 24.65 -18.01 4.55
N ALA A 238 24.37 -18.49 5.77
CA ALA A 238 25.04 -19.66 6.34
C ALA A 238 24.54 -20.99 5.76
N GLU A 239 23.28 -21.06 5.30
CA GLU A 239 22.74 -22.20 4.55
C GLU A 239 23.23 -22.21 3.11
N LEU A 240 23.36 -21.02 2.50
CA LEU A 240 24.00 -20.84 1.20
C LEU A 240 25.47 -21.29 1.24
N ASP A 241 26.23 -20.92 2.26
CA ASP A 241 27.62 -21.35 2.41
C ASP A 241 27.74 -22.88 2.53
N LYS A 242 26.79 -23.56 3.16
CA LYS A 242 26.76 -25.04 3.21
C LYS A 242 26.56 -25.69 1.84
N LEU A 243 25.84 -25.02 0.92
CA LEU A 243 25.65 -25.51 -0.44
C LEU A 243 26.89 -25.30 -1.33
N TYR A 244 27.72 -24.29 -1.03
CA TYR A 244 28.97 -24.04 -1.75
C TYR A 244 30.16 -24.84 -1.19
N TYR A 245 30.06 -25.37 0.04
CA TYR A 245 31.12 -26.10 0.74
C TYR A 245 30.80 -27.59 0.99
N GLU A 246 30.27 -28.32 0.01
CA GLU A 246 30.43 -29.78 0.00
C GLU A 246 31.77 -30.10 -0.69
N PRO A 247 32.84 -30.48 0.06
CA PRO A 247 34.07 -30.94 -0.56
C PRO A 247 33.76 -32.28 -1.22
N THR A 248 34.13 -32.39 -2.48
CA THR A 248 34.14 -33.61 -3.29
C THR A 248 34.89 -34.73 -2.57
N TYR A 249 34.22 -35.46 -1.68
CA TYR A 249 34.63 -36.79 -1.23
C TYR A 249 34.33 -37.81 -2.34
N PHE A 250 34.92 -37.62 -3.52
CA PHE A 250 35.19 -38.74 -4.42
C PHE A 250 36.35 -39.52 -3.81
N ARG A 251 36.03 -40.32 -2.78
CA ARG A 251 36.90 -41.39 -2.31
C ARG A 251 37.01 -42.40 -3.44
N THR A 252 38.09 -42.32 -4.20
CA THR A 252 38.48 -43.37 -5.15
C THR A 252 38.68 -44.65 -4.33
N ALA A 253 37.70 -45.56 -4.38
CA ALA A 253 37.81 -46.88 -3.79
C ALA A 253 38.86 -47.67 -4.59
N SER A 254 40.10 -47.64 -4.12
CA SER A 254 41.16 -48.51 -4.61
C SER A 254 40.80 -49.96 -4.31
N CYS A 255 40.36 -50.67 -5.35
CA CYS A 255 40.06 -52.10 -5.34
C CYS A 255 41.37 -52.88 -5.12
N SER A 256 41.61 -53.34 -3.89
CA SER A 256 42.73 -54.23 -3.58
C SER A 256 42.40 -55.64 -4.03
N LYS A 257 43.05 -56.07 -5.12
CA LYS A 257 43.03 -57.47 -5.59
C LYS A 257 43.81 -58.32 -4.60
N ARG A 258 43.16 -59.29 -3.95
CA ARG A 258 43.84 -60.42 -3.31
C ARG A 258 44.02 -61.54 -4.33
N THR A 259 45.28 -61.82 -4.62
CA THR A 259 45.82 -63.08 -5.14
C THR A 259 45.63 -64.21 -4.14
#